data_AF-A0A431W621-F1
#
_entry.id   AF-A0A431W621-F1
#
_cell.length_a   1.000
_cell.length_b   1.000
_cell.length_c   1.000
_cell.angle_alpha   90.00
_cell.angle_beta   90.00
_cell.angle_gamma   90.00
#
_symmetry.space_group_name_H-M   'P 1'
#
loop_
_entity.id
_entity.type
_entity.pdbx_description
1 polymer ?
#
loop_
_entity_poly.entity_id
_entity_poly.type
_entity_poly.pdbx_seq_one_letter_code
_entity_poly.pdbx_strand_id
1 'polypeptide(L)'
;MHQAEVPFMRVLTCLLLLALLPTPAQASPQPTASHLLGAPLLTLLTPDEVLELMDSGQLDEAAAAARKAVKVRPDSARARVVLARILARQGRLEKARAMLAEAQALPQWEAEDLGVPYDSPKEIDRVMQRDPARAKGMIADVLLAEGDDPKAHYLLALAEVQLGNYGAAQQALDQARAVDSALDFAHPDTLARLEELLRERPGQTAPLATPGLTPPQPLPWWVWGGVGVGTGALGWWGMVALRRASAAARAERERALFDAEQTLSRQIEAAQLDARRSTDPAAERRVERLRNLEGELRGWSKAGWSGDDIRGHFGMMLAASQSDAAWAAHKAELARQAAEIAASREAERHAHSSSDEPSSFRSGAGDSWSSGSSGSDSGGNNGGSSW
;
A
#
# COMPACT_ATOMS: atom_id res chain seq x y z
N MET A 1 -78.31 -2.88 0.57
CA MET A 1 -78.66 -1.62 -0.13
C MET A 1 -77.81 -0.50 0.45
N HIS A 2 -77.12 0.23 -0.42
CA HIS A 2 -76.54 1.59 -0.29
C HIS A 2 -75.76 1.98 0.99
N GLN A 3 -74.44 2.14 0.91
CA GLN A 3 -73.66 3.30 0.41
C GLN A 3 -73.46 4.43 1.43
N ALA A 4 -72.19 4.81 1.61
CA ALA A 4 -71.60 6.15 1.76
C ALA A 4 -70.39 6.03 2.72
N GLU A 5 -69.18 5.79 2.22
CA GLU A 5 -68.20 6.77 1.70
C GLU A 5 -67.70 7.82 2.72
N VAL A 6 -66.36 7.94 2.72
CA VAL A 6 -65.48 9.01 3.22
C VAL A 6 -65.05 8.95 4.70
N PRO A 7 -63.75 8.64 4.94
CA PRO A 7 -62.89 9.70 5.45
C PRO A 7 -61.51 9.75 4.75
N PHE A 8 -61.45 9.61 3.43
CA PHE A 8 -60.19 9.87 2.69
C PHE A 8 -59.89 11.37 2.53
N MET A 9 -60.88 12.24 2.74
CA MET A 9 -60.75 13.69 2.52
C MET A 9 -60.17 14.47 3.72
N ARG A 10 -60.00 13.84 4.90
CA ARG A 10 -59.41 14.51 6.09
C ARG A 10 -57.89 14.29 6.22
N VAL A 11 -57.34 13.26 5.58
CA VAL A 11 -55.89 13.03 5.55
C VAL A 11 -55.22 13.88 4.47
N LEU A 12 -55.91 14.12 3.35
CA LEU A 12 -55.41 14.96 2.25
C LEU A 12 -55.36 16.46 2.63
N THR A 13 -56.20 16.92 3.55
CA THR A 13 -56.20 18.32 4.02
C THR A 13 -55.02 18.62 4.97
N CYS A 14 -54.48 17.62 5.68
CA CYS A 14 -53.29 17.81 6.51
C CYS A 14 -51.98 17.80 5.69
N LEU A 15 -51.93 17.11 4.55
CA LEU A 15 -50.74 17.11 3.67
C LEU A 15 -50.63 18.36 2.79
N LEU A 16 -51.74 19.04 2.50
CA LEU A 16 -51.75 20.27 1.69
C LEU A 16 -51.44 21.55 2.48
N LEU A 17 -51.44 21.50 3.82
CA LEU A 17 -51.14 22.64 4.69
C LEU A 17 -49.66 22.77 5.09
N LEU A 18 -48.82 21.79 4.74
CA LEU A 18 -47.36 21.85 4.88
C LEU A 18 -46.65 22.45 3.66
N ALA A 19 -47.39 22.80 2.60
CA ALA A 19 -46.86 23.36 1.35
C ALA A 19 -46.90 24.90 1.26
N LEU A 20 -47.15 25.61 2.38
CA LEU A 20 -47.26 27.07 2.42
C LEU A 20 -46.28 27.78 3.38
N LEU A 21 -45.17 27.13 3.74
CA LEU A 21 -44.07 27.85 4.38
C LEU A 21 -43.19 28.50 3.29
N PRO A 22 -42.93 29.82 3.37
CA PRO A 22 -42.07 30.49 2.42
C PRO A 22 -40.66 29.89 2.47
N THR A 23 -40.13 29.56 1.30
CA THR A 23 -38.73 29.19 1.11
C THR A 23 -37.84 30.33 1.62
N PRO A 24 -37.01 30.13 2.68
CA PRO A 24 -35.92 31.07 2.90
C PRO A 24 -35.01 30.96 1.68
N ALA A 25 -34.77 32.13 1.06
CA ALA A 25 -33.87 32.31 -0.05
C ALA A 25 -32.58 31.51 0.14
N GLN A 26 -32.06 30.95 -0.94
CA GLN A 26 -30.73 30.38 -1.03
C GLN A 26 -29.70 31.42 -0.56
N ALA A 27 -29.43 31.45 0.74
CA ALA A 27 -28.17 31.91 1.25
C ALA A 27 -27.19 30.80 0.89
N SER A 28 -26.35 31.06 -0.11
CA SER A 28 -25.15 30.28 -0.35
C SER A 28 -24.48 30.04 1.00
N PRO A 29 -24.13 28.80 1.39
CA PRO A 29 -23.19 28.63 2.48
C PRO A 29 -21.86 29.17 1.96
N GLN A 30 -21.62 30.46 2.20
CA GLN A 30 -20.27 30.97 2.38
C GLN A 30 -19.56 29.97 3.30
N PRO A 31 -18.38 29.44 2.94
CA PRO A 31 -17.64 28.58 3.84
C PRO A 31 -17.31 29.42 5.07
N THR A 32 -18.10 29.24 6.12
CA THR A 32 -17.85 29.88 7.40
C THR A 32 -16.48 29.43 7.83
N ALA A 33 -15.61 30.43 7.97
CA ALA A 33 -14.20 30.36 8.27
C ALA A 33 -13.95 29.85 9.70
N SER A 34 -14.40 28.63 9.98
CA SER A 34 -14.27 27.95 11.28
C SER A 34 -13.42 26.67 11.21
N HIS A 35 -12.92 26.31 10.02
CA HIS A 35 -11.86 25.29 9.86
C HIS A 35 -10.43 25.89 9.85
N LEU A 36 -10.29 27.21 10.07
CA LEU A 36 -9.00 27.89 10.11
C LEU A 36 -8.44 28.09 11.54
N LEU A 37 -9.02 27.46 12.55
CA LEU A 37 -8.48 27.44 13.90
C LEU A 37 -8.31 25.98 14.34
N GLY A 38 -7.21 25.39 13.89
CA GLY A 38 -6.84 24.01 14.15
C GLY A 38 -5.64 23.48 13.34
N ALA A 39 -5.00 24.30 12.50
CA ALA A 39 -3.60 24.08 12.12
C ALA A 39 -2.73 24.77 13.19
N PRO A 40 -1.78 24.05 13.81
CA PRO A 40 -0.52 23.69 13.16
C PRO A 40 -0.24 22.18 13.33
N LEU A 41 0.27 21.44 12.36
CA LEU A 41 1.45 21.65 11.54
C LEU A 41 1.20 21.01 10.17
N LEU A 42 1.81 21.55 9.12
CA LEU A 42 1.91 20.88 7.83
C LEU A 42 2.47 19.46 8.00
N THR A 43 1.62 18.43 7.98
CA THR A 43 2.08 17.07 7.73
C THR A 43 2.40 16.98 6.25
N LEU A 44 3.63 17.37 5.90
CA LEU A 44 4.28 16.78 4.75
C LEU A 44 4.19 15.27 4.99
N LEU A 45 3.38 14.56 4.20
CA LEU A 45 3.41 13.11 4.21
C LEU A 45 4.87 12.71 4.07
N THR A 46 5.36 11.94 5.03
CA THR A 46 6.71 11.41 4.98
C THR A 46 6.85 10.61 3.68
N PRO A 47 8.07 10.52 3.10
CA PRO A 47 8.31 9.71 1.92
C PRO A 47 7.70 8.30 2.03
N ASP A 48 7.72 7.72 3.23
CA ASP A 48 7.14 6.41 3.53
C ASP A 48 5.61 6.40 3.47
N GLU A 49 4.92 7.41 4.02
CA GLU A 49 3.46 7.53 3.90
C GLU A 49 3.01 7.81 2.46
N VAL A 50 3.83 8.51 1.67
CA VAL A 50 3.56 8.68 0.22
C VAL A 50 3.73 7.36 -0.51
N LEU A 51 4.72 6.55 -0.16
CA LEU A 51 4.90 5.20 -0.72
C LEU A 51 3.75 4.27 -0.33
N GLU A 52 3.24 4.33 0.90
CA GLU A 52 2.04 3.60 1.33
C GLU A 52 0.77 4.04 0.57
N LEU A 53 0.63 5.33 0.28
CA LEU A 53 -0.45 5.85 -0.57
C LEU A 53 -0.30 5.41 -2.03
N MET A 54 0.93 5.33 -2.52
CA MET A 54 1.23 4.84 -3.87
C MET A 54 0.92 3.34 -4.00
N ASP A 55 1.23 2.56 -2.97
CA ASP A 55 0.99 1.12 -2.94
C ASP A 55 -0.49 0.76 -2.71
N SER A 56 -1.27 1.66 -2.12
CA SER A 56 -2.73 1.52 -1.98
C SER A 56 -3.54 2.05 -3.18
N GLY A 57 -2.88 2.43 -4.28
CA GLY A 57 -3.53 2.82 -5.53
C GLY A 57 -4.17 4.22 -5.52
N GLN A 58 -4.01 5.00 -4.44
CA GLN A 58 -4.54 6.36 -4.29
C GLN A 58 -3.61 7.41 -4.91
N LEU A 59 -3.21 7.19 -6.17
CA LEU A 59 -2.18 7.97 -6.86
C LEU A 59 -2.56 9.46 -7.00
N ASP A 60 -3.84 9.79 -7.11
CA ASP A 60 -4.29 11.19 -7.24
C ASP A 60 -4.22 11.97 -5.92
N GLU A 61 -4.56 11.33 -4.80
CA GLU A 61 -4.40 11.91 -3.46
C GLU A 61 -2.92 12.08 -3.13
N ALA A 62 -2.09 11.06 -3.45
CA ALA A 62 -0.63 11.12 -3.33
C ALA A 62 -0.03 12.26 -4.18
N ALA A 63 -0.48 12.42 -5.43
CA ALA A 63 -0.03 13.50 -6.30
C ALA A 63 -0.43 14.88 -5.77
N ALA A 64 -1.62 15.02 -5.18
CA ALA A 64 -2.05 16.27 -4.56
C ALA A 64 -1.19 16.63 -3.33
N ALA A 65 -0.86 15.65 -2.50
CA ALA A 65 0.04 15.81 -1.37
C ALA A 65 1.47 16.19 -1.80
N ALA A 66 2.06 15.44 -2.74
CA ALA A 66 3.40 15.71 -3.25
C ALA A 66 3.51 17.07 -3.94
N ARG A 67 2.47 17.51 -4.69
CA ARG A 67 2.42 18.87 -5.24
C ARG A 67 2.39 19.95 -4.16
N LYS A 68 1.71 19.73 -3.04
CA LYS A 68 1.76 20.65 -1.89
C LYS A 68 3.15 20.65 -1.26
N ALA A 69 3.80 19.49 -1.15
CA ALA A 69 5.15 19.38 -0.63
C ALA A 69 6.16 20.21 -1.44
N VAL A 70 6.12 20.11 -2.78
CA VAL A 70 6.94 20.92 -3.69
C VAL A 70 6.62 22.41 -3.58
N LYS A 71 5.36 22.79 -3.35
CA LYS A 71 5.00 24.22 -3.14
C LYS A 71 5.52 24.78 -1.82
N VAL A 72 5.53 23.97 -0.77
CA VAL A 72 5.97 24.38 0.57
C VAL A 72 7.49 24.43 0.64
N ARG A 73 8.18 23.47 0.01
CA ARG A 73 9.64 23.44 -0.13
C ARG A 73 10.03 23.33 -1.60
N PRO A 74 10.04 24.47 -2.33
CA PRO A 74 10.47 24.52 -3.73
C PRO A 74 11.95 24.19 -3.92
N ASP A 75 12.71 24.07 -2.85
CA ASP A 75 14.10 23.68 -2.74
C ASP A 75 14.22 22.27 -2.13
N SER A 76 13.26 21.37 -2.34
CA SER A 76 13.41 19.97 -1.95
C SER A 76 13.55 19.09 -3.19
N ALA A 77 14.75 18.56 -3.42
CA ALA A 77 15.01 17.55 -4.45
C ALA A 77 14.17 16.29 -4.17
N ARG A 78 14.20 15.80 -2.94
CA ARG A 78 13.41 14.64 -2.48
C ARG A 78 11.90 14.80 -2.72
N ALA A 79 11.30 15.97 -2.46
CA ALA A 79 9.88 16.19 -2.74
C ALA A 79 9.56 16.12 -4.24
N ARG A 80 10.48 16.59 -5.11
CA ARG A 80 10.34 16.47 -6.56
C ARG A 80 10.54 15.03 -7.05
N VAL A 81 11.47 14.27 -6.47
CA VAL A 81 11.66 12.83 -6.77
C VAL A 81 10.39 12.05 -6.45
N VAL A 82 9.82 12.27 -5.27
CA VAL A 82 8.57 11.63 -4.86
C VAL A 82 7.43 11.99 -5.82
N LEU A 83 7.30 13.25 -6.23
CA LEU A 83 6.32 13.65 -7.23
C LEU A 83 6.58 13.01 -8.60
N ALA A 84 7.84 12.88 -9.02
CA ALA A 84 8.22 12.23 -10.27
C ALA A 84 7.81 10.75 -10.27
N ARG A 85 8.10 10.00 -9.19
CA ARG A 85 7.68 8.60 -9.04
C ARG A 85 6.16 8.45 -9.12
N ILE A 86 5.42 9.31 -8.42
CA ILE A 86 3.95 9.31 -8.49
C ILE A 86 3.47 9.55 -9.94
N LEU A 87 4.06 10.52 -10.65
CA LEU A 87 3.71 10.79 -12.04
C LEU A 87 4.04 9.62 -12.96
N ALA A 88 5.16 8.92 -12.72
CA ALA A 88 5.52 7.71 -13.46
C ALA A 88 4.48 6.61 -13.25
N ARG A 89 4.10 6.33 -11.99
CA ARG A 89 3.03 5.35 -11.66
C ARG A 89 1.65 5.73 -12.23
N GLN A 90 1.39 7.02 -12.47
CA GLN A 90 0.20 7.49 -13.20
C GLN A 90 0.28 7.32 -14.73
N GLY A 91 1.35 6.72 -15.26
CA GLY A 91 1.61 6.56 -16.69
C GLY A 91 2.08 7.84 -17.39
N ARG A 92 2.49 8.87 -16.63
CA ARG A 92 2.95 10.17 -17.15
C ARG A 92 4.47 10.25 -17.12
N LEU A 93 5.15 9.27 -17.73
CA LEU A 93 6.60 9.09 -17.65
C LEU A 93 7.37 10.32 -18.16
N GLU A 94 6.94 10.95 -19.25
CA GLU A 94 7.58 12.18 -19.77
C GLU A 94 7.56 13.34 -18.75
N LYS A 95 6.43 13.52 -18.06
CA LYS A 95 6.31 14.55 -17.01
C LYS A 95 7.14 14.19 -15.77
N ALA A 96 7.24 12.89 -15.47
CA ALA A 96 8.09 12.40 -14.40
C ALA A 96 9.57 12.67 -14.69
N ARG A 97 10.05 12.37 -15.90
CA ARG A 97 11.43 12.64 -16.35
C ARG A 97 11.74 14.15 -16.30
N ALA A 98 10.82 15.01 -16.72
CA ALA A 98 10.99 16.46 -16.62
C ALA A 98 11.11 16.93 -15.16
N MET A 99 10.24 16.44 -14.26
CA MET A 99 10.27 16.77 -12.83
C MET A 99 11.55 16.28 -12.15
N LEU A 100 12.06 15.12 -12.58
CA LEU A 100 13.31 14.56 -12.11
C LEU A 100 14.51 15.41 -12.55
N ALA A 101 14.52 15.89 -13.79
CA ALA A 101 15.55 16.81 -14.27
C ALA A 101 15.55 18.13 -13.48
N GLU A 102 14.37 18.65 -13.11
CA GLU A 102 14.27 19.79 -12.20
C GLU A 102 14.84 19.49 -10.81
N ALA A 103 14.68 18.26 -10.31
CA ALA A 103 15.25 17.84 -9.03
C ALA A 103 16.78 17.76 -9.07
N GLN A 104 17.34 17.22 -10.17
CA GLN A 104 18.78 17.10 -10.39
C GLN A 104 19.50 18.44 -10.49
N ALA A 105 18.80 19.49 -10.94
CA ALA A 105 19.34 20.84 -11.01
C ALA A 105 19.50 21.52 -9.64
N LEU A 106 19.06 20.89 -8.55
CA LEU A 106 19.10 21.47 -7.21
C LEU A 106 20.37 21.07 -6.44
N PRO A 107 20.90 21.97 -5.57
CA PRO A 107 22.15 21.71 -4.83
C PRO A 107 22.11 20.50 -3.88
N GLN A 108 20.95 20.21 -3.31
CA GLN A 108 20.68 19.13 -2.36
C GLN A 108 20.22 17.83 -3.04
N TRP A 109 20.48 17.70 -4.35
CA TRP A 109 20.27 16.45 -5.07
C TRP A 109 21.29 15.41 -4.64
N GLU A 110 20.81 14.24 -4.23
CA GLU A 110 21.61 13.06 -4.00
C GLU A 110 21.20 11.99 -5.01
N ALA A 111 22.15 11.44 -5.78
CA ALA A 111 21.85 10.44 -6.80
C ALA A 111 21.25 9.15 -6.21
N GLU A 112 21.54 8.86 -4.94
CA GLU A 112 21.01 7.74 -4.17
C GLU A 112 19.48 7.85 -3.94
N ASP A 113 18.92 9.06 -3.92
CA ASP A 113 17.47 9.28 -3.71
C ASP A 113 16.60 8.70 -4.86
N LEU A 114 17.16 8.54 -6.05
CA LEU A 114 16.46 7.99 -7.23
C LEU A 114 16.72 6.50 -7.43
N GLY A 115 17.79 5.94 -6.87
CA GLY A 115 18.35 4.62 -7.21
C GLY A 115 17.31 3.54 -7.45
N VAL A 116 17.66 2.53 -8.26
CA VAL A 116 16.72 1.49 -8.71
C VAL A 116 15.91 0.97 -7.51
N PRO A 117 14.59 1.21 -7.46
CA PRO A 117 13.86 0.97 -6.21
C PRO A 117 13.72 -0.52 -5.86
N TYR A 118 14.09 -1.41 -6.76
CA TYR A 118 13.98 -2.85 -6.64
C TYR A 118 15.21 -3.52 -7.23
N ASP A 119 15.86 -4.38 -6.44
CA ASP A 119 17.14 -5.02 -6.79
C ASP A 119 16.98 -6.23 -7.73
N SER A 120 15.75 -6.70 -7.98
CA SER A 120 15.56 -7.84 -8.89
C SER A 120 14.18 -7.90 -9.56
N PRO A 121 14.10 -8.35 -10.83
CA PRO A 121 12.83 -8.64 -11.52
C PRO A 121 11.91 -9.64 -10.81
N LYS A 122 12.48 -10.53 -9.98
CA LYS A 122 11.71 -11.57 -9.26
C LYS A 122 10.72 -10.98 -8.26
N GLU A 123 11.02 -9.82 -7.68
CA GLU A 123 10.10 -9.13 -6.78
C GLU A 123 8.87 -8.61 -7.55
N ILE A 124 9.11 -8.00 -8.71
CA ILE A 124 8.04 -7.52 -9.59
C ILE A 124 7.19 -8.69 -10.08
N ASP A 125 7.79 -9.83 -10.45
CA ASP A 125 7.05 -11.02 -10.89
C ASP A 125 6.13 -11.57 -9.78
N ARG A 126 6.63 -11.66 -8.54
CA ARG A 126 5.82 -12.10 -7.40
C ARG A 126 4.62 -11.18 -7.16
N VAL A 127 4.80 -9.87 -7.30
CA VAL A 127 3.71 -8.90 -7.16
C VAL A 127 2.77 -9.01 -8.36
N MET A 128 3.29 -9.15 -9.58
CA MET A 128 2.53 -9.25 -10.81
C MET A 128 1.53 -10.41 -10.76
N GLN A 129 1.92 -11.57 -10.22
CA GLN A 129 1.02 -12.72 -10.04
C GLN A 129 -0.19 -12.46 -9.13
N ARG A 130 -0.09 -11.48 -8.21
CA ARG A 130 -1.14 -11.17 -7.22
C ARG A 130 -1.91 -9.91 -7.58
N ASP A 131 -1.19 -8.89 -8.05
CA ASP A 131 -1.68 -7.56 -8.33
C ASP A 131 -0.89 -6.95 -9.50
N PRO A 132 -1.34 -7.18 -10.75
CA PRO A 132 -0.66 -6.64 -11.93
C PRO A 132 -0.72 -5.11 -12.01
N ALA A 133 -1.69 -4.47 -11.36
CA ALA A 133 -1.77 -3.00 -11.30
C ALA A 133 -0.67 -2.42 -10.41
N ARG A 134 -0.41 -3.05 -9.26
CA ARG A 134 0.71 -2.68 -8.40
C ARG A 134 2.05 -2.94 -9.08
N ALA A 135 2.21 -4.10 -9.72
CA ALA A 135 3.43 -4.43 -10.47
C ALA A 135 3.73 -3.41 -11.57
N LYS A 136 2.71 -2.97 -12.32
CA LYS A 136 2.84 -1.89 -13.31
C LYS A 136 3.40 -0.59 -12.69
N GLY A 137 2.99 -0.26 -11.47
CA GLY A 137 3.54 0.87 -10.72
C GLY A 137 5.03 0.68 -10.37
N MET A 138 5.41 -0.52 -9.94
CA MET A 138 6.81 -0.85 -9.65
C MET A 138 7.69 -0.76 -10.91
N ILE A 139 7.20 -1.24 -12.05
CA ILE A 139 7.90 -1.15 -13.33
C ILE A 139 8.06 0.30 -13.77
N ALA A 140 7.04 1.14 -13.58
CA ALA A 140 7.11 2.57 -13.91
C ALA A 140 8.18 3.31 -13.08
N ASP A 141 8.39 2.91 -11.82
CA ASP A 141 9.46 3.44 -10.99
C ASP A 141 10.85 3.10 -11.55
N VAL A 142 11.03 1.89 -12.09
CA VAL A 142 12.32 1.50 -12.71
C VAL A 142 12.55 2.22 -14.03
N LEU A 143 11.52 2.33 -14.87
CA LEU A 143 11.60 3.11 -16.12
C LEU A 143 11.91 4.60 -15.87
N LEU A 144 11.62 5.11 -14.68
CA LEU A 144 12.00 6.45 -14.25
C LEU A 144 13.48 6.52 -13.82
N ALA A 145 13.98 5.48 -13.12
CA ALA A 145 15.33 5.44 -12.58
C ALA A 145 16.39 5.08 -13.64
N GLU A 146 16.18 4.01 -14.40
CA GLU A 146 17.13 3.50 -15.40
C GLU A 146 16.89 4.06 -16.81
N GLY A 147 15.70 4.60 -17.07
CA GLY A 147 15.29 5.04 -18.39
C GLY A 147 14.67 3.90 -19.22
N ASP A 148 14.96 3.86 -20.52
CA ASP A 148 14.37 2.87 -21.42
C ASP A 148 15.13 1.54 -21.33
N ASP A 149 14.72 0.69 -20.38
CA ASP A 149 15.23 -0.67 -20.21
C ASP A 149 14.32 -1.72 -20.91
N PRO A 150 14.89 -2.64 -21.71
CA PRO A 150 14.09 -3.62 -22.45
C PRO A 150 13.41 -4.65 -21.54
N LYS A 151 14.01 -5.03 -20.40
CA LYS A 151 13.37 -5.96 -19.44
C LYS A 151 12.16 -5.29 -18.79
N ALA A 152 12.26 -4.01 -18.45
CA ALA A 152 11.19 -3.23 -17.83
C ALA A 152 9.99 -3.13 -18.77
N HIS A 153 10.25 -2.79 -20.03
CA HIS A 153 9.23 -2.72 -21.08
C HIS A 153 8.60 -4.08 -21.37
N TYR A 154 9.37 -5.17 -21.32
CA TYR A 154 8.84 -6.53 -21.44
C TYR A 154 7.92 -6.91 -20.26
N LEU A 155 8.33 -6.62 -19.02
CA LEU A 155 7.49 -6.84 -17.83
C LEU A 155 6.23 -5.97 -17.86
N LEU A 156 6.32 -4.73 -18.38
CA LEU A 156 5.17 -3.86 -18.59
C LEU A 156 4.18 -4.49 -19.56
N ALA A 157 4.66 -5.08 -20.67
CA ALA A 157 3.81 -5.77 -21.63
C ALA A 157 3.05 -6.93 -20.97
N LEU A 158 3.72 -7.74 -20.14
CA LEU A 158 3.09 -8.82 -19.39
C LEU A 158 2.04 -8.31 -18.38
N ALA A 159 2.35 -7.26 -17.64
CA ALA A 159 1.42 -6.65 -16.69
C ALA A 159 0.16 -6.11 -17.40
N GLU A 160 0.32 -5.44 -18.53
CA GLU A 160 -0.80 -4.90 -19.32
C GLU A 160 -1.66 -6.00 -19.93
N VAL A 161 -1.08 -7.13 -20.34
CA VAL A 161 -1.85 -8.32 -20.76
C VAL A 161 -2.72 -8.85 -19.64
N GLN A 162 -2.20 -8.95 -18.40
CA GLN A 162 -2.98 -9.41 -17.25
C GLN A 162 -4.09 -8.41 -16.88
N LEU A 163 -3.86 -7.11 -17.11
CA LEU A 163 -4.88 -6.07 -16.96
C LEU A 163 -5.88 -6.01 -18.13
N GLY A 164 -5.68 -6.80 -19.18
CA GLY A 164 -6.55 -6.83 -20.36
C GLY A 164 -6.39 -5.61 -21.29
N ASN A 165 -5.28 -4.88 -21.17
CA ASN A 165 -4.95 -3.71 -21.98
C ASN A 165 -4.01 -4.11 -23.14
N TYR A 166 -4.51 -4.91 -24.09
CA TYR A 166 -3.67 -5.49 -25.15
C TYR A 166 -3.01 -4.45 -26.06
N GLY A 167 -3.64 -3.28 -26.25
CA GLY A 167 -3.04 -2.17 -27.01
C GLY A 167 -1.81 -1.56 -26.31
N ALA A 168 -1.88 -1.35 -25.00
CA ALA A 168 -0.74 -0.85 -24.21
C ALA A 168 0.36 -1.92 -24.09
N ALA A 169 -0.03 -3.19 -23.97
CA ALA A 169 0.91 -4.30 -23.96
C ALA A 169 1.72 -4.39 -25.27
N GLN A 170 1.07 -4.22 -26.42
CA GLN A 170 1.77 -4.19 -27.71
C GLN A 170 2.77 -3.04 -27.78
N GLN A 171 2.36 -1.84 -27.36
CA GLN A 171 3.26 -0.67 -27.34
C GLN A 171 4.48 -0.91 -26.45
N ALA A 172 4.29 -1.49 -25.26
CA ALA A 172 5.39 -1.81 -24.36
C ALA A 172 6.33 -2.87 -24.96
N LEU A 173 5.80 -3.89 -25.64
CA LEU A 173 6.61 -4.88 -26.33
C LEU A 173 7.41 -4.26 -27.50
N ASP A 174 6.80 -3.33 -28.24
CA ASP A 174 7.48 -2.61 -29.31
C ASP A 174 8.59 -1.70 -28.76
N GLN A 175 8.38 -1.08 -27.59
CA GLN A 175 9.40 -0.31 -26.87
C GLN A 175 10.56 -1.19 -26.40
N ALA A 176 10.28 -2.39 -25.88
CA ALA A 176 11.32 -3.34 -25.51
C ALA A 176 12.20 -3.69 -26.73
N ARG A 177 11.57 -3.93 -27.89
CA ARG A 177 12.24 -4.25 -29.15
C ARG A 177 13.01 -3.12 -29.78
N ALA A 178 12.58 -1.88 -29.55
CA ALA A 178 13.30 -0.72 -30.01
C ALA A 178 14.68 -0.62 -29.36
N VAL A 179 14.82 -1.13 -28.12
CA VAL A 179 16.09 -1.15 -27.38
C VAL A 179 16.86 -2.45 -27.60
N ASP A 180 16.18 -3.60 -27.49
CA ASP A 180 16.74 -4.93 -27.77
C ASP A 180 15.81 -5.70 -28.71
N SER A 181 16.18 -5.76 -29.99
CA SER A 181 15.39 -6.42 -31.02
C SER A 181 15.22 -7.93 -30.81
N ALA A 182 16.19 -8.59 -30.14
CA ALA A 182 16.21 -10.04 -29.98
C ALA A 182 15.46 -10.49 -28.72
N LEU A 183 15.39 -9.64 -27.69
CA LEU A 183 14.79 -9.95 -26.39
C LEU A 183 15.36 -11.25 -25.80
N ASP A 184 16.69 -11.42 -25.86
CA ASP A 184 17.40 -12.68 -25.51
C ASP A 184 17.19 -13.10 -24.05
N PHE A 185 16.77 -12.17 -23.18
CA PHE A 185 16.46 -12.42 -21.78
C PHE A 185 15.07 -13.04 -21.55
N ALA A 186 14.16 -12.96 -22.52
CA ALA A 186 12.82 -13.51 -22.40
C ALA A 186 12.80 -14.98 -22.81
N HIS A 187 12.04 -15.82 -22.09
CA HIS A 187 11.93 -17.23 -22.46
C HIS A 187 11.20 -17.35 -23.81
N PRO A 188 11.74 -18.06 -24.82
CA PRO A 188 11.19 -18.09 -26.18
C PRO A 188 9.71 -18.46 -26.23
N ASP A 189 9.30 -19.48 -25.46
CA ASP A 189 7.90 -19.91 -25.40
C ASP A 189 6.96 -18.85 -24.81
N THR A 190 7.41 -18.12 -23.79
CA THR A 190 6.60 -17.07 -23.15
C THR A 190 6.43 -15.87 -24.07
N LEU A 191 7.48 -15.50 -24.80
CA LEU A 191 7.44 -14.45 -25.79
C LEU A 191 6.52 -14.83 -26.96
N ALA A 192 6.67 -16.05 -27.50
CA ALA A 192 5.81 -16.55 -28.57
C ALA A 192 4.34 -16.56 -28.15
N ARG A 193 4.05 -16.97 -26.91
CA ARG A 193 2.69 -16.98 -26.37
C ARG A 193 2.12 -15.57 -26.16
N LEU A 194 2.94 -14.64 -25.67
CA LEU A 194 2.57 -13.23 -25.55
C LEU A 194 2.19 -12.64 -26.92
N GLU A 195 3.02 -12.88 -27.93
CA GLU A 195 2.79 -12.38 -29.29
C GLU A 195 1.57 -12.98 -29.97
N GLU A 196 1.37 -14.29 -29.82
CA GLU A 196 0.17 -14.96 -30.31
C GLU A 196 -1.08 -14.29 -29.72
N LEU A 197 -1.08 -14.07 -28.41
CA LEU A 197 -2.18 -13.45 -27.71
C LEU A 197 -2.41 -11.98 -28.12
N LEU A 198 -1.35 -11.20 -28.35
CA LEU A 198 -1.46 -9.82 -28.84
C LEU A 198 -1.95 -9.77 -30.30
N ARG A 199 -1.57 -10.75 -31.13
CA ARG A 199 -2.04 -10.90 -32.52
C ARG A 199 -3.51 -11.29 -32.59
N GLU A 200 -3.99 -12.10 -31.66
CA GLU A 200 -5.39 -12.52 -31.57
C GLU A 200 -6.31 -11.41 -31.04
N ARG A 201 -5.79 -10.49 -30.22
CA ARG A 201 -6.57 -9.43 -29.55
C ARG A 201 -6.01 -8.02 -29.78
N PRO A 202 -5.77 -7.58 -31.02
CA PRO A 202 -5.23 -6.25 -31.28
C PRO A 202 -6.26 -5.20 -30.85
N GLY A 203 -5.86 -4.30 -29.94
CA GLY A 203 -6.67 -3.14 -29.56
C GLY A 203 -7.91 -3.43 -28.69
N GLN A 204 -8.09 -4.65 -28.19
CA GLN A 204 -9.09 -4.88 -27.14
C GLN A 204 -8.57 -4.29 -25.81
N THR A 205 -9.27 -3.31 -25.28
CA THR A 205 -9.26 -3.01 -23.83
C THR A 205 -10.44 -3.75 -23.26
N ALA A 206 -10.24 -4.63 -22.28
CA ALA A 206 -11.34 -5.41 -21.70
C ALA A 206 -12.52 -4.49 -21.32
N PRO A 207 -13.71 -4.65 -21.93
CA PRO A 207 -14.90 -4.05 -21.36
C PRO A 207 -15.13 -4.73 -20.00
N LEU A 208 -15.41 -3.95 -18.96
CA LEU A 208 -15.87 -4.46 -17.66
C LEU A 208 -16.89 -5.58 -17.91
N ALA A 209 -16.51 -6.83 -17.59
CA ALA A 209 -17.28 -7.99 -18.00
C ALA A 209 -18.65 -8.00 -17.32
N THR A 210 -19.72 -7.85 -18.10
CA THR A 210 -21.04 -8.39 -17.77
C THR A 210 -21.29 -9.59 -18.67
N PRO A 211 -21.45 -10.82 -18.14
CA PRO A 211 -21.66 -12.00 -18.96
C PRO A 211 -23.04 -11.98 -19.63
N GLY A 212 -23.08 -12.54 -20.84
CA GLY A 212 -24.19 -12.45 -21.77
C GLY A 212 -25.54 -12.93 -21.22
N LEU A 213 -26.50 -12.02 -21.26
CA LEU A 213 -27.90 -12.32 -21.46
C LEU A 213 -28.29 -11.66 -22.79
N THR A 214 -29.04 -12.38 -23.62
CA THR A 214 -29.69 -11.86 -24.82
C THR A 214 -30.29 -10.48 -24.53
N PRO A 215 -30.09 -9.44 -25.38
CA PRO A 215 -30.54 -8.10 -25.03
C PRO A 215 -32.06 -8.13 -24.89
N PRO A 216 -32.63 -7.89 -23.69
CA PRO A 216 -34.05 -7.59 -23.60
C PRO A 216 -34.26 -6.29 -24.38
N GLN A 217 -35.47 -6.11 -24.92
CA GLN A 217 -35.94 -4.84 -25.48
C GLN A 217 -35.36 -3.66 -24.68
N PRO A 218 -34.77 -2.63 -25.32
CA PRO A 218 -34.02 -1.60 -24.63
C PRO A 218 -34.89 -1.03 -23.53
N LEU A 219 -34.49 -1.29 -22.28
CA LEU A 219 -35.21 -0.80 -21.12
C LEU A 219 -35.23 0.73 -21.23
N PRO A 220 -36.39 1.35 -21.03
CA PRO A 220 -36.52 2.79 -21.17
C PRO A 220 -35.51 3.52 -20.28
N TRP A 221 -35.02 4.66 -20.74
CA TRP A 221 -33.87 5.40 -20.21
C TRP A 221 -33.87 5.62 -18.68
N TRP A 222 -35.05 5.66 -18.05
CA TRP A 222 -35.21 5.79 -16.60
C TRP A 222 -34.74 4.56 -15.81
N VAL A 223 -34.71 3.36 -16.40
CA VAL A 223 -34.15 2.15 -15.76
C VAL A 223 -32.63 2.27 -15.62
N TRP A 224 -31.95 2.78 -16.65
CA TRP A 224 -30.51 3.06 -16.59
C TRP A 224 -30.19 4.19 -15.61
N GLY A 225 -31.06 5.20 -15.52
CA GLY A 225 -30.98 6.23 -14.47
C GLY A 225 -31.07 5.65 -13.05
N GLY A 226 -31.88 4.60 -12.83
CA GLY A 226 -31.99 3.92 -11.54
C GLY A 226 -30.79 3.01 -11.21
N VAL A 227 -30.27 2.27 -12.19
CA VAL A 227 -29.14 1.34 -12.00
C VAL A 227 -27.81 2.07 -11.79
N GLY A 228 -27.57 3.18 -12.49
CA GLY A 228 -26.35 3.99 -12.33
C GLY A 228 -26.25 4.67 -10.95
N VAL A 229 -27.38 5.07 -10.37
CA VAL A 229 -27.44 5.61 -8.99
C VAL A 229 -27.19 4.49 -7.97
N GLY A 230 -27.71 3.28 -8.22
CA GLY A 230 -27.56 2.14 -7.33
C GLY A 230 -26.12 1.59 -7.22
N THR A 231 -25.42 1.42 -8.34
CA THR A 231 -24.04 0.89 -8.36
C THR A 231 -23.04 1.93 -7.85
N GLY A 232 -23.22 3.21 -8.19
CA GLY A 232 -22.44 4.31 -7.63
C GLY A 232 -22.64 4.46 -6.11
N ALA A 233 -23.87 4.29 -5.62
CA ALA A 233 -24.17 4.34 -4.19
C ALA A 233 -23.53 3.16 -3.44
N LEU A 234 -23.55 1.95 -3.98
CA LEU A 234 -22.91 0.79 -3.34
C LEU A 234 -21.38 0.92 -3.30
N GLY A 235 -20.76 1.39 -4.37
CA GLY A 235 -19.31 1.68 -4.40
C GLY A 235 -18.91 2.78 -3.42
N TRP A 236 -19.70 3.86 -3.36
CA TRP A 236 -19.51 4.94 -2.38
C TRP A 236 -19.70 4.45 -0.94
N TRP A 237 -20.73 3.65 -0.66
CA TRP A 237 -20.97 3.06 0.66
C TRP A 237 -19.87 2.09 1.06
N GLY A 238 -19.35 1.27 0.13
CA GLY A 238 -18.21 0.41 0.37
C GLY A 238 -16.96 1.20 0.73
N MET A 239 -16.67 2.28 0.00
CA MET A 239 -15.54 3.16 0.27
C MET A 239 -15.69 3.94 1.58
N VAL A 240 -16.90 4.41 1.90
CA VAL A 240 -17.21 5.05 3.19
C VAL A 240 -17.13 4.05 4.35
N ALA A 241 -17.58 2.81 4.16
CA ALA A 241 -17.45 1.75 5.15
C ALA A 241 -15.99 1.39 5.40
N LEU A 242 -15.18 1.28 4.34
CA LEU A 242 -13.73 1.02 4.45
C LEU A 242 -12.98 2.19 5.09
N ARG A 243 -13.34 3.44 4.76
CA ARG A 243 -12.80 4.65 5.42
C ARG A 243 -13.21 4.71 6.89
N ARG A 244 -14.43 4.32 7.24
CA ARG A 244 -14.88 4.24 8.64
C ARG A 244 -14.20 3.11 9.40
N ALA A 245 -14.01 1.95 8.78
CA ALA A 245 -13.31 0.83 9.38
C ALA A 245 -11.83 1.14 9.63
N SER A 246 -11.15 1.75 8.66
CA SER A 246 -9.76 2.20 8.82
C SER A 246 -9.62 3.35 9.82
N ALA A 247 -10.55 4.30 9.85
CA ALA A 247 -10.58 5.35 10.87
C ALA A 247 -10.86 4.78 12.27
N ALA A 248 -11.74 3.79 12.38
CA ALA A 248 -12.01 3.09 13.63
C ALA A 248 -10.77 2.33 14.13
N ALA A 249 -10.08 1.61 13.24
CA ALA A 249 -8.84 0.90 13.58
C ALA A 249 -7.71 1.86 14.01
N ARG A 250 -7.57 3.02 13.35
CA ARG A 250 -6.63 4.07 13.77
C ARG A 250 -6.99 4.66 15.13
N ALA A 251 -8.27 5.02 15.32
CA ALA A 251 -8.74 5.56 16.59
C ALA A 251 -8.57 4.55 17.74
N GLU A 252 -8.76 3.26 17.46
CA GLU A 252 -8.54 2.19 18.42
C GLU A 252 -7.06 2.01 18.79
N ARG A 253 -6.16 2.08 17.79
CA ARG A 253 -4.71 2.07 18.02
C ARG A 253 -4.27 3.27 18.85
N GLU A 254 -4.71 4.48 18.50
CA GLU A 254 -4.36 5.70 19.24
C GLU A 254 -4.85 5.64 20.69
N ARG A 255 -6.07 5.13 20.93
CA ARG A 255 -6.58 4.90 22.29
C ARG A 255 -5.74 3.88 23.05
N ALA A 256 -5.40 2.76 22.42
CA ALA A 256 -4.58 1.72 23.05
C ALA A 256 -3.18 2.25 23.44
N LEU A 257 -2.55 3.04 22.57
CA LEU A 257 -1.27 3.68 22.86
C LEU A 257 -1.40 4.69 24.00
N PHE A 258 -2.40 5.56 23.94
CA PHE A 258 -2.64 6.58 24.96
C PHE A 258 -2.89 5.95 26.35
N ASP A 259 -3.74 4.92 26.41
CA ASP A 259 -4.05 4.22 27.65
C ASP A 259 -2.82 3.49 28.21
N ALA A 260 -2.00 2.89 27.33
CA ALA A 260 -0.75 2.24 27.70
C ALA A 260 0.27 3.26 28.23
N GLU A 261 0.47 4.38 27.55
CA GLU A 261 1.38 5.46 27.96
C GLU A 261 0.98 6.06 29.32
N GLN A 262 -0.32 6.34 29.52
CA GLN A 262 -0.82 6.86 30.80
C GLN A 262 -0.64 5.85 31.93
N THR A 263 -0.89 4.56 31.66
CA THR A 263 -0.72 3.51 32.66
C THR A 263 0.75 3.34 33.01
N LEU A 264 1.63 3.32 32.01
CA LEU A 264 3.06 3.18 32.19
C LEU A 264 3.66 4.36 32.95
N SER A 265 3.27 5.59 32.61
CA SER A 265 3.73 6.81 33.28
C SER A 265 3.39 6.78 34.78
N ARG A 266 2.14 6.42 35.13
CA ARG A 266 1.72 6.26 36.53
C ARG A 266 2.51 5.17 37.26
N GLN A 267 2.80 4.06 36.60
CA GLN A 267 3.56 2.95 37.18
C GLN A 267 5.04 3.33 37.40
N ILE A 268 5.63 4.08 36.47
CA ILE A 268 7.00 4.60 36.60
C ILE A 268 7.08 5.58 37.78
N GLU A 269 6.15 6.52 37.88
CA GLU A 269 6.11 7.47 38.99
C GLU A 269 5.98 6.77 40.35
N ALA A 270 5.05 5.80 40.45
CA ALA A 270 4.89 4.99 41.64
C ALA A 270 6.18 4.21 41.98
N ALA A 271 6.79 3.54 40.98
CA ALA A 271 8.04 2.81 41.16
C ALA A 271 9.20 3.71 41.61
N GLN A 272 9.29 4.93 41.08
CA GLN A 272 10.32 5.90 41.48
C GLN A 272 10.11 6.39 42.90
N LEU A 273 8.86 6.62 43.32
CA LEU A 273 8.54 6.99 44.70
C LEU A 273 8.88 5.86 45.68
N ASP A 274 8.57 4.62 45.32
CA ASP A 274 8.91 3.44 46.12
C ASP A 274 10.43 3.26 46.21
N ALA A 275 11.16 3.42 45.10
CA ALA A 275 12.62 3.35 45.08
C ALA A 275 13.29 4.46 45.91
N ARG A 276 12.69 5.66 45.98
CA ARG A 276 13.19 6.74 46.86
C ARG A 276 12.94 6.47 48.35
N ARG A 277 11.92 5.69 48.68
CA ARG A 277 11.53 5.38 50.07
C ARG A 277 12.18 4.10 50.58
N SER A 278 12.51 3.18 49.69
CA SER A 278 13.12 1.89 49.98
C SER A 278 14.63 1.93 49.79
N THR A 279 15.36 1.12 50.56
CA THR A 279 16.80 0.82 50.32
C THR A 279 16.99 -0.47 49.52
N ASP A 280 15.90 -1.10 49.08
CA ASP A 280 15.93 -2.36 48.32
C ASP A 280 16.33 -2.13 46.84
N PRO A 281 17.42 -2.76 46.36
CA PRO A 281 17.82 -2.72 44.95
C PRO A 281 16.76 -3.25 43.97
N ALA A 282 15.79 -4.06 44.43
CA ALA A 282 14.70 -4.55 43.59
C ALA A 282 13.78 -3.42 43.09
N ALA A 283 13.63 -2.34 43.87
CA ALA A 283 12.80 -1.20 43.49
C ALA A 283 13.42 -0.42 42.31
N GLU A 284 14.74 -0.25 42.31
CA GLU A 284 15.47 0.38 41.18
C GLU A 284 15.39 -0.46 39.91
N ARG A 285 15.57 -1.79 40.02
CA ARG A 285 15.42 -2.70 38.87
C ARG A 285 14.02 -2.67 38.28
N ARG A 286 12.98 -2.47 39.10
CA ARG A 286 11.60 -2.29 38.62
C ARG A 286 11.45 -1.02 37.78
N VAL A 287 12.06 0.10 38.19
CA VAL A 287 12.07 1.34 37.41
C VAL A 287 12.74 1.13 36.06
N GLU A 288 13.88 0.43 36.04
CA GLU A 288 14.61 0.13 34.80
C GLU A 288 13.77 -0.72 33.83
N ARG A 289 13.08 -1.76 34.32
CA ARG A 289 12.18 -2.59 33.50
C ARG A 289 11.05 -1.78 32.88
N LEU A 290 10.44 -0.88 33.64
CA LEU A 290 9.35 -0.03 33.15
C LEU A 290 9.86 0.98 32.10
N ARG A 291 11.07 1.52 32.24
CA ARG A 291 11.71 2.34 31.19
C ARG A 291 12.03 1.56 29.94
N ASN A 292 12.45 0.29 30.08
CA ASN A 292 12.63 -0.56 28.92
C ASN A 292 11.31 -0.79 28.16
N LEU A 293 10.23 -1.06 28.90
CA LEU A 293 8.87 -1.15 28.33
C LEU A 293 8.43 0.15 27.65
N GLU A 294 8.84 1.32 28.16
CA GLU A 294 8.59 2.62 27.51
C GLU A 294 9.28 2.70 26.14
N GLY A 295 10.51 2.19 26.02
CA GLY A 295 11.23 2.08 24.76
C GLY A 295 10.53 1.16 23.76
N GLU A 296 10.09 -0.01 24.21
CA GLU A 296 9.34 -0.99 23.40
C GLU A 296 8.01 -0.41 22.90
N LEU A 297 7.25 0.26 23.76
CA LEU A 297 5.98 0.90 23.39
C LEU A 297 6.18 1.95 22.29
N ARG A 298 7.26 2.75 22.37
CA ARG A 298 7.65 3.68 21.30
C ARG A 298 8.04 2.94 20.02
N GLY A 299 8.69 1.79 20.13
CA GLY A 299 8.98 0.89 19.02
C GLY A 299 7.72 0.40 18.31
N TRP A 300 6.74 -0.10 19.06
CA TRP A 300 5.46 -0.57 18.52
C TRP A 300 4.65 0.54 17.87
N SER A 301 4.70 1.75 18.45
CA SER A 301 4.11 2.94 17.86
C SER A 301 4.71 3.25 16.49
N LYS A 302 6.03 3.13 16.31
CA LYS A 302 6.69 3.32 15.00
C LYS A 302 6.43 2.16 14.03
N ALA A 303 6.40 0.92 14.52
CA ALA A 303 6.23 -0.28 13.70
C ALA A 303 4.79 -0.54 13.23
N GLY A 304 3.83 0.31 13.59
CA GLY A 304 2.48 0.23 13.04
C GLY A 304 1.56 -0.82 13.69
N TRP A 305 1.83 -1.24 14.93
CA TRP A 305 1.10 -2.32 15.59
C TRP A 305 -0.41 -2.03 15.74
N SER A 306 -1.22 -3.09 15.68
CA SER A 306 -2.68 -2.97 15.88
C SER A 306 -3.02 -2.65 17.34
N GLY A 307 -4.19 -2.05 17.58
CA GLY A 307 -4.62 -1.71 18.95
C GLY A 307 -4.75 -2.94 19.87
N ASP A 308 -5.20 -4.07 19.33
CA ASP A 308 -5.30 -5.33 20.07
C ASP A 308 -3.91 -5.89 20.44
N ASP A 309 -2.98 -5.89 19.49
CA ASP A 309 -1.63 -6.40 19.72
C ASP A 309 -0.91 -5.56 20.78
N ILE A 310 -1.07 -4.23 20.72
CA ILE A 310 -0.52 -3.30 21.72
C ILE A 310 -1.11 -3.62 23.10
N ARG A 311 -2.44 -3.76 23.23
CA ARG A 311 -3.06 -4.09 24.53
C ARG A 311 -2.57 -5.42 25.09
N GLY A 312 -2.52 -6.45 24.25
CA GLY A 312 -2.08 -7.79 24.64
C GLY A 312 -0.63 -7.82 25.10
N HIS A 313 0.28 -7.29 24.28
CA HIS A 313 1.71 -7.28 24.58
C HIS A 313 2.06 -6.33 25.73
N PHE A 314 1.47 -5.13 25.76
CA PHE A 314 1.66 -4.19 26.86
C PHE A 314 1.21 -4.80 28.19
N GLY A 315 0.03 -5.41 28.25
CA GLY A 315 -0.49 -6.04 29.47
C GLY A 315 0.42 -7.16 29.98
N MET A 316 0.92 -8.00 29.06
CA MET A 316 1.84 -9.09 29.38
C MET A 316 3.18 -8.57 29.92
N MET A 317 3.78 -7.59 29.25
CA MET A 317 5.07 -7.03 29.68
C MET A 317 4.94 -6.21 30.95
N LEU A 318 3.83 -5.48 31.13
CA LEU A 318 3.55 -4.75 32.34
C LEU A 318 3.42 -5.71 33.53
N ALA A 319 2.75 -6.86 33.36
CA ALA A 319 2.66 -7.90 34.39
C ALA A 319 4.05 -8.49 34.69
N ALA A 320 4.84 -8.80 33.67
CA ALA A 320 6.20 -9.31 33.84
C ALA A 320 7.12 -8.31 34.57
N SER A 321 6.93 -7.00 34.35
CA SER A 321 7.75 -5.95 34.96
C SER A 321 7.58 -5.82 36.48
N GLN A 322 6.50 -6.38 37.05
CA GLN A 322 6.17 -6.24 38.47
C GLN A 322 7.14 -6.96 39.41
N SER A 323 7.84 -8.00 38.95
CA SER A 323 8.80 -8.75 39.78
C SER A 323 10.00 -9.23 38.98
N ASP A 324 11.13 -9.43 39.67
CA ASP A 324 12.36 -9.93 39.05
C ASP A 324 12.16 -11.35 38.48
N ALA A 325 11.42 -12.21 39.20
CA ALA A 325 11.14 -13.58 38.78
C ALA A 325 10.26 -13.64 37.52
N ALA A 326 9.19 -12.84 37.47
CA ALA A 326 8.31 -12.80 36.29
C ALA A 326 9.04 -12.23 35.06
N TRP A 327 9.89 -11.22 35.26
CA TRP A 327 10.71 -10.68 34.18
C TRP A 327 11.76 -11.67 33.65
N ALA A 328 12.40 -12.42 34.54
CA ALA A 328 13.34 -13.47 34.16
C ALA A 328 12.65 -14.59 33.38
N ALA A 329 11.47 -15.02 33.82
CA ALA A 329 10.67 -16.02 33.12
C ALA A 329 10.26 -15.54 31.71
N HIS A 330 9.83 -14.28 31.58
CA HIS A 330 9.49 -13.70 30.29
C HIS A 330 10.69 -13.65 29.32
N LYS A 331 11.87 -13.24 29.80
CA LYS A 331 13.09 -13.25 28.97
C LYS A 331 13.51 -14.67 28.57
N ALA A 332 13.34 -15.65 29.44
CA ALA A 332 13.63 -17.05 29.14
C ALA A 332 12.68 -17.60 28.06
N GLU A 333 11.41 -17.21 28.10
CA GLU A 333 10.43 -17.54 27.06
C GLU A 333 10.83 -16.95 25.70
N LEU A 334 11.17 -15.66 25.66
CA LEU A 334 11.64 -14.99 24.44
C LEU A 334 12.90 -15.66 23.87
N ALA A 335 13.84 -16.03 24.73
CA ALA A 335 15.04 -16.74 24.31
C ALA A 335 14.73 -18.13 23.73
N ARG A 336 13.74 -18.85 24.30
CA ARG A 336 13.29 -20.14 23.77
C ARG A 336 12.65 -19.97 22.39
N GLN A 337 11.75 -19.02 22.24
CA GLN A 337 11.11 -18.73 20.94
C GLN A 337 12.14 -18.34 19.88
N ALA A 338 13.12 -17.50 20.23
CA ALA A 338 14.22 -17.15 19.34
C ALA A 338 15.07 -18.37 18.94
N ALA A 339 15.34 -19.28 19.88
CA ALA A 339 16.07 -20.52 19.61
C ALA A 339 15.27 -21.48 18.72
N GLU A 340 13.97 -21.59 18.90
CA GLU A 340 13.08 -22.39 18.04
C GLU A 340 13.05 -21.86 16.61
N ILE A 341 12.95 -20.53 16.44
CA ILE A 341 13.02 -19.87 15.12
C ILE A 341 14.41 -20.06 14.47
N ALA A 342 15.48 -20.00 15.26
CA ALA A 342 16.83 -20.24 14.75
C ALA A 342 17.00 -21.70 14.30
N ALA A 343 16.49 -22.66 15.10
CA ALA A 343 16.52 -24.08 14.80
C ALA A 343 15.68 -24.44 13.57
N SER A 344 14.50 -23.82 13.38
CA SER A 344 13.68 -24.05 12.18
C SER A 344 14.38 -23.55 10.92
N ARG A 345 15.01 -22.36 10.97
CA ARG A 345 15.83 -21.83 9.86
C ARG A 345 17.03 -22.70 9.54
N GLU A 346 17.64 -23.33 10.53
CA GLU A 346 18.77 -24.24 10.33
C GLU A 346 18.33 -25.59 9.77
N ALA A 347 17.20 -26.12 10.22
CA ALA A 347 16.57 -27.31 9.64
C ALA A 347 16.17 -27.10 8.16
N GLU A 348 15.64 -25.93 7.82
CA GLU A 348 15.37 -25.54 6.43
C GLU A 348 16.67 -25.51 5.60
N ARG A 349 17.77 -24.96 6.12
CA ARG A 349 19.07 -24.95 5.43
C ARG A 349 19.64 -26.35 5.20
N HIS A 350 19.52 -27.25 6.18
CA HIS A 350 19.99 -28.63 6.03
C HIS A 350 19.12 -29.46 5.08
N ALA A 351 17.81 -29.23 5.05
CA ALA A 351 16.91 -29.87 4.09
C ALA A 351 17.22 -29.48 2.63
N HIS A 352 17.74 -28.27 2.40
CA HIS A 352 18.21 -27.83 1.07
C HIS A 352 19.64 -28.32 0.73
N SER A 353 20.37 -28.91 1.69
CA SER A 353 21.75 -29.40 1.51
C SER A 353 21.82 -30.93 1.34
N SER A 354 20.79 -31.69 1.72
CA SER A 354 20.81 -33.16 1.68
C SER A 354 20.17 -33.78 0.43
N SER A 355 19.93 -32.99 -0.63
CA SER A 355 19.29 -33.45 -1.87
C SER A 355 20.26 -33.84 -2.99
N ASP A 356 21.58 -33.81 -2.77
CA ASP A 356 22.58 -34.19 -3.76
C ASP A 356 23.12 -35.62 -3.53
N GLU A 357 22.37 -36.64 -3.98
CA GLU A 357 22.93 -37.90 -4.47
C GLU A 357 22.15 -38.40 -5.71
N PRO A 358 22.82 -39.09 -6.66
CA PRO A 358 22.37 -39.15 -8.04
C PRO A 358 21.43 -40.34 -8.28
N SER A 359 20.20 -40.09 -8.71
CA SER A 359 19.38 -41.12 -9.34
C SER A 359 18.67 -40.62 -10.60
N SER A 360 19.07 -41.30 -11.67
CA SER A 360 18.56 -41.35 -13.03
C SER A 360 17.02 -41.33 -13.18
N PHE A 361 16.58 -40.61 -14.21
CA PHE A 361 15.27 -40.70 -14.89
C PHE A 361 14.01 -40.30 -14.11
N ARG A 362 13.64 -39.01 -14.24
CA ARG A 362 12.31 -38.67 -14.79
C ARG A 362 12.30 -37.28 -15.44
N SER A 363 12.11 -37.31 -16.74
CA SER A 363 11.78 -36.20 -17.63
C SER A 363 10.53 -35.43 -17.19
N GLY A 364 10.56 -34.10 -17.29
CA GLY A 364 9.35 -33.28 -17.39
C GLY A 364 9.44 -31.92 -16.71
N ALA A 365 9.93 -30.93 -17.46
CA ALA A 365 9.54 -29.52 -17.48
C ALA A 365 9.40 -28.75 -16.14
N GLY A 366 10.26 -27.75 -15.97
CA GLY A 366 10.10 -26.72 -14.96
C GLY A 366 11.25 -25.70 -14.93
N ASP A 367 11.77 -25.31 -16.10
CA ASP A 367 12.71 -24.18 -16.19
C ASP A 367 11.92 -22.88 -16.00
N SER A 368 11.97 -22.34 -14.78
CA SER A 368 11.63 -20.94 -14.54
C SER A 368 12.73 -20.26 -13.73
N TRP A 369 13.54 -19.48 -14.46
CA TRP A 369 14.31 -18.33 -13.98
C TRP A 369 15.34 -18.67 -12.90
N SER A 370 16.40 -19.32 -13.38
CA SER A 370 17.78 -19.35 -12.86
C SER A 370 18.01 -18.38 -11.69
N SER A 371 17.97 -18.94 -10.48
CA SER A 371 18.61 -18.39 -9.30
C SER A 371 20.03 -18.93 -9.18
N GLY A 372 21.01 -18.03 -9.10
CA GLY A 372 22.19 -18.22 -8.27
C GLY A 372 23.52 -18.45 -8.99
N SER A 373 24.39 -17.44 -8.95
CA SER A 373 25.68 -17.61 -8.28
C SER A 373 26.32 -16.26 -7.95
N SER A 374 26.66 -16.11 -6.68
CA SER A 374 27.68 -15.21 -6.18
C SER A 374 29.05 -15.67 -6.69
N GLY A 375 29.82 -14.74 -7.26
CA GLY A 375 31.21 -14.96 -7.67
C GLY A 375 31.74 -13.71 -8.37
N SER A 376 32.69 -13.05 -7.73
CA SER A 376 33.47 -11.93 -8.26
C SER A 376 34.15 -12.26 -9.60
N ASP A 377 34.33 -11.20 -10.40
CA ASP A 377 35.13 -11.05 -11.63
C ASP A 377 34.48 -11.27 -13.00
N SER A 378 34.16 -10.12 -13.62
CA SER A 378 34.38 -9.73 -15.02
C SER A 378 33.61 -10.44 -16.17
N GLY A 379 32.77 -9.63 -16.84
CA GLY A 379 32.69 -9.60 -18.30
C GLY A 379 31.60 -10.45 -18.96
N GLY A 380 30.45 -9.83 -19.25
CA GLY A 380 29.40 -10.45 -20.07
C GLY A 380 28.12 -9.63 -20.17
N ASN A 381 28.21 -8.46 -20.82
CA ASN A 381 27.12 -7.59 -21.22
C ASN A 381 26.12 -8.30 -22.15
N ASN A 382 24.82 -8.14 -21.89
CA ASN A 382 23.84 -7.73 -22.92
C ASN A 382 22.57 -7.21 -22.23
N GLY A 383 22.33 -5.90 -22.36
CA GLY A 383 21.04 -5.27 -22.03
C GLY A 383 21.01 -4.37 -20.79
N GLY A 384 21.98 -3.46 -20.65
CA GLY A 384 21.79 -2.07 -20.18
C GLY A 384 21.30 -1.77 -18.75
N SER A 385 20.76 -2.72 -18.00
CA SER A 385 20.22 -2.46 -16.67
C SER A 385 21.08 -2.97 -15.54
N SER A 386 21.07 -2.22 -14.44
CA SER A 386 21.79 -2.53 -13.21
C SER A 386 21.05 -3.50 -12.28
N TRP A 387 19.80 -3.85 -12.63
CA TRP A 387 18.91 -4.79 -11.93
C TRP A 387 18.92 -6.25 -12.42
#